data_AF-A0A2W0BP06-F1
#
_entry.id   AF-A0A2W0BP06-F1
#
_cell.length_a   1.000
_cell.length_b   1.000
_cell.length_c   1.000
_cell.angle_alpha   90.00
_cell.angle_beta   90.00
_cell.angle_gamma   90.00
#
_symmetry.space_group_name_H-M   'P 1'
#
loop_
_entity.id
_entity.type
_entity.pdbx_description
1 polymer ?
#
loop_
_entity_poly.entity_id
_entity_poly.type
_entity_poly.pdbx_seq_one_letter_code
_entity_poly.pdbx_strand_id
1 'polypeptide(L)'
;MHPVVPSPETLSAQTCWSCVREIEKAAHFCPHCSKLQPPADSDYFSFFGLQRRLNIDLGMLEKEFYKLSRRLHPDVYARATPAEQQWSTQKSSLLNDAYRTLRDPIARTEYLLELEGVKLEEQSRAATDEARAQGKEKQQVVPPDLLEEVFELNMQLEEMRMGKKMGERDEQVAKDLESAKGRFEEMLSSSNDELRKLWNEWDQVIASGADAEDPKRVAVRDKMVALLNRRSYVRNLVRDVNEVLQT
;
A
#
# COMPACT_ATOMS: atom_id res chain seq x y z
N MET A 1 5.92 23.80 32.85
CA MET A 1 6.11 23.42 31.44
C MET A 1 5.15 22.27 31.15
N HIS A 2 3.97 22.58 30.60
CA HIS A 2 3.04 21.58 30.11
C HIS A 2 3.34 21.31 28.63
N PRO A 3 3.29 20.05 28.17
CA PRO A 3 3.39 19.77 26.75
C PRO A 3 2.09 20.20 26.06
N VAL A 4 2.22 21.18 25.16
CA VAL A 4 1.17 21.57 24.22
C VAL A 4 1.16 20.54 23.09
N VAL A 5 0.07 19.81 22.96
CA VAL A 5 -0.24 18.99 21.78
C VAL A 5 -1.15 19.85 20.90
N PRO A 6 -0.76 20.25 19.67
CA PRO A 6 -1.65 20.99 18.77
C PRO A 6 -2.64 20.06 18.04
N SER A 7 -3.68 20.70 17.48
CA SER A 7 -5.11 20.35 17.56
C SER A 7 -5.69 19.31 16.57
N PRO A 8 -6.90 18.80 16.87
CA PRO A 8 -7.69 17.85 16.08
C PRO A 8 -8.58 18.58 15.09
N GLU A 9 -8.17 18.70 13.83
CA GLU A 9 -9.00 19.43 12.86
C GLU A 9 -10.06 18.51 12.22
N THR A 10 -11.23 18.54 12.86
CA THR A 10 -12.58 18.18 12.38
C THR A 10 -13.00 16.70 12.37
N LEU A 11 -12.90 16.04 13.52
CA LEU A 11 -13.73 14.85 13.80
C LEU A 11 -15.18 15.30 14.06
N SER A 12 -16.04 15.22 13.04
CA SER A 12 -17.49 15.44 13.17
C SER A 12 -18.09 14.51 14.23
N ALA A 13 -18.52 15.04 15.37
CA ALA A 13 -19.14 14.26 16.45
C ALA A 13 -20.34 13.43 15.96
N GLN A 14 -20.44 12.19 16.43
CA GLN A 14 -21.61 11.31 16.21
C GLN A 14 -22.18 10.89 17.57
N THR A 15 -23.43 10.45 17.63
CA THR A 15 -24.05 9.99 18.88
C THR A 15 -23.93 8.48 19.05
N CYS A 16 -23.60 8.02 20.26
CA CYS A 16 -23.61 6.59 20.59
C CYS A 16 -25.01 6.00 20.47
N TRP A 17 -25.16 4.91 19.71
CA TRP A 17 -26.44 4.22 19.52
C TRP A 17 -27.07 3.67 20.81
N SER A 18 -26.25 3.45 21.85
CA SER A 18 -26.71 2.84 23.11
C SER A 18 -26.97 3.86 24.22
N CYS A 19 -26.14 4.89 24.36
CA CYS A 19 -26.26 5.86 25.47
C CYS A 19 -26.50 7.31 25.03
N VAL A 20 -26.61 7.57 23.72
CA VAL A 20 -26.99 8.86 23.11
C VAL A 20 -25.98 9.99 23.36
N ARG A 21 -24.91 9.76 24.12
CA ARG A 21 -23.80 10.71 24.30
C ARG A 21 -22.98 10.87 23.03
N GLU A 22 -22.45 12.07 22.84
CA GLU A 22 -21.53 12.39 21.76
C GLU A 22 -20.24 11.57 21.89
N ILE A 23 -19.76 11.08 20.76
CA ILE A 23 -18.53 10.31 20.62
C ILE A 23 -17.79 10.77 19.36
N GLU A 24 -16.49 10.49 19.32
CA GLU A 24 -15.68 10.75 18.13
C GLU A 24 -16.21 9.98 16.92
N LYS A 25 -16.09 10.60 15.75
CA LYS A 25 -16.37 9.94 14.47
C LYS A 25 -15.49 8.70 14.34
N ALA A 26 -16.05 7.60 13.86
CA ALA A 26 -15.35 6.33 13.68
C ALA A 26 -14.81 5.65 14.96
N ALA A 27 -15.15 6.15 16.16
CA ALA A 27 -14.80 5.47 17.41
C ALA A 27 -15.27 4.00 17.40
N HIS A 28 -14.36 3.05 17.65
CA HIS A 28 -14.75 1.63 17.71
C HIS A 28 -15.66 1.32 18.90
N PHE A 29 -15.46 2.02 20.01
CA PHE A 29 -16.17 1.81 21.27
C PHE A 29 -16.60 3.15 21.85
N CYS A 30 -17.79 3.21 22.43
CA CYS A 30 -18.21 4.41 23.15
C CYS A 30 -17.35 4.59 24.42
N PRO A 31 -16.74 5.76 24.66
CA PRO A 31 -15.95 6.01 25.87
C PRO A 31 -16.81 6.06 27.16
N HIS A 32 -18.13 6.22 27.02
CA HIS A 32 -19.03 6.36 28.16
C HIS A 32 -19.76 5.09 28.58
N CYS A 33 -20.04 4.18 27.64
CA CYS A 33 -20.75 2.93 27.94
C CYS A 33 -20.03 1.68 27.42
N SER A 34 -18.84 1.85 26.81
CA SER A 34 -18.00 0.77 26.26
C SER A 34 -18.64 -0.09 25.17
N LYS A 35 -19.85 0.26 24.70
CA LYS A 35 -20.53 -0.46 23.63
C LYS A 35 -19.78 -0.34 22.31
N LEU A 36 -19.68 -1.45 21.59
CA LEU A 36 -19.21 -1.50 20.21
C LEU A 36 -20.07 -0.58 19.36
N GLN A 37 -19.45 0.30 18.59
CA GLN A 37 -20.16 1.21 17.69
C GLN A 37 -20.28 0.61 16.29
N PRO A 38 -21.25 1.05 15.47
CA PRO A 38 -21.31 0.70 14.06
C PRO A 38 -19.98 0.98 13.33
N PRO A 39 -19.66 0.24 12.26
CA PRO A 39 -18.63 0.64 11.32
C PRO A 39 -18.92 2.03 10.77
N ALA A 40 -17.88 2.84 10.63
CA ALA A 40 -17.95 4.12 9.95
C ALA A 40 -17.09 4.04 8.70
N ASP A 41 -17.42 4.83 7.69
CA ASP A 41 -16.55 5.02 6.53
C ASP A 41 -15.33 5.83 6.98
N SER A 42 -14.25 5.11 7.31
CA SER A 42 -12.98 5.66 7.76
C SER A 42 -11.83 4.99 7.02
N ASP A 43 -10.82 5.76 6.64
CA ASP A 43 -9.58 5.22 6.09
C ASP A 43 -8.78 4.43 7.15
N TYR A 44 -7.80 3.64 6.71
CA TYR A 44 -7.01 2.77 7.59
C TYR A 44 -6.16 3.55 8.60
N PHE A 45 -5.68 4.76 8.25
CA PHE A 45 -4.96 5.59 9.21
C PHE A 45 -5.91 6.01 10.33
N SER A 46 -7.09 6.51 9.97
CA SER A 46 -8.15 6.91 10.90
C SER A 46 -8.66 5.74 11.74
N PHE A 47 -8.71 4.52 11.18
CA PHE A 47 -9.05 3.29 11.91
C PHE A 47 -8.09 3.04 13.08
N PHE A 48 -6.80 3.31 12.91
CA PHE A 48 -5.81 3.22 14.00
C PHE A 48 -5.63 4.51 14.80
N GLY A 49 -6.43 5.55 14.53
CA GLY A 49 -6.25 6.87 15.15
C GLY A 49 -4.94 7.56 14.75
N LEU A 50 -4.40 7.22 13.58
CA LEU A 50 -3.17 7.76 13.03
C LEU A 50 -3.46 8.91 12.06
N GLN A 51 -2.55 9.87 11.99
CA GLN A 51 -2.51 10.82 10.87
C GLN A 51 -2.05 10.09 9.60
N ARG A 52 -2.38 10.65 8.42
CA ARG A 52 -1.95 10.17 7.09
C ARG A 52 -0.46 10.44 6.82
N ARG A 53 0.39 9.96 7.73
CA ARG A 53 1.85 10.01 7.67
C ARG A 53 2.38 8.65 7.27
N LEU A 54 3.47 8.64 6.53
CA LEU A 54 4.09 7.42 6.04
C LEU A 54 5.10 6.85 7.03
N ASN A 55 5.80 7.67 7.82
CA ASN A 55 6.65 7.17 8.90
C ASN A 55 5.82 6.83 10.15
N ILE A 56 5.19 5.65 10.13
CA ILE A 56 4.49 5.10 11.28
C ILE A 56 5.42 4.22 12.12
N ASP A 57 5.23 4.24 13.44
CA ASP A 57 5.88 3.30 14.35
C ASP A 57 5.18 1.93 14.23
N LEU A 58 5.86 0.98 13.59
CA LEU A 58 5.34 -0.38 13.38
C LEU A 58 5.14 -1.15 14.69
N GLY A 59 5.94 -0.86 15.72
CA GLY A 59 5.78 -1.47 17.05
C GLY A 59 4.54 -0.95 17.77
N MET A 60 4.21 0.34 17.62
CA MET A 60 2.95 0.89 18.12
C MET A 60 1.75 0.36 17.32
N LEU A 61 1.86 0.28 15.99
CA LEU A 61 0.81 -0.29 15.13
C LEU A 61 0.48 -1.73 15.52
N GLU A 62 1.50 -2.58 15.70
CA GLU A 62 1.32 -3.98 16.08
C GLU A 62 0.69 -4.13 17.47
N LYS A 63 1.11 -3.32 18.45
CA LYS A 63 0.49 -3.30 19.78
C LYS A 63 -0.99 -2.92 19.72
N GLU A 64 -1.34 -1.89 18.95
CA GLU A 64 -2.74 -1.47 18.81
C GLU A 64 -3.56 -2.52 18.05
N PHE A 65 -2.98 -3.16 17.03
CA PHE A 65 -3.60 -4.27 16.32
C PHE A 65 -3.99 -5.40 17.28
N TYR A 66 -3.07 -5.89 18.12
CA TYR A 66 -3.39 -6.95 19.09
C TYR A 66 -4.42 -6.51 20.13
N LYS A 67 -4.36 -5.25 20.57
CA LYS A 67 -5.34 -4.69 21.51
C LYS A 67 -6.74 -4.64 20.89
N LEU A 68 -6.88 -4.15 19.66
CA LEU A 68 -8.16 -4.08 18.96
C LEU A 68 -8.67 -5.47 18.57
N SER A 69 -7.79 -6.37 18.12
CA SER A 69 -8.13 -7.74 17.74
C SER A 69 -8.85 -8.47 18.88
N ARG A 70 -8.31 -8.40 20.10
CA ARG A 70 -8.95 -8.98 21.30
C ARG A 70 -10.30 -8.37 21.63
N ARG A 71 -10.52 -7.09 21.36
CA ARG A 71 -11.76 -6.38 21.70
C ARG A 71 -12.83 -6.47 20.62
N LEU A 72 -12.44 -6.67 19.38
CA LEU A 72 -13.31 -6.74 18.20
C LEU A 72 -13.62 -8.19 17.79
N HIS A 73 -12.88 -9.18 18.30
CA HIS A 73 -13.03 -10.59 17.91
C HIS A 73 -14.49 -11.09 17.98
N PRO A 74 -15.01 -11.76 16.94
CA PRO A 74 -16.39 -12.26 16.90
C PRO A 74 -16.81 -13.09 18.11
N ASP A 75 -15.91 -13.91 18.66
CA ASP A 75 -16.18 -14.73 19.86
C ASP A 75 -16.61 -13.90 21.08
N VAL A 76 -16.11 -12.66 21.23
CA VAL A 76 -16.51 -11.75 22.32
C VAL A 76 -17.98 -11.36 22.19
N TYR A 77 -18.52 -11.37 20.98
CA TYR A 77 -19.89 -10.94 20.66
C TYR A 77 -20.83 -12.10 20.34
N ALA A 78 -20.42 -13.36 20.51
CA ALA A 78 -21.24 -14.52 20.16
C ALA A 78 -22.62 -14.56 20.82
N ARG A 79 -22.80 -13.89 21.97
CA ARG A 79 -24.08 -13.74 22.69
C ARG A 79 -24.65 -12.31 22.66
N ALA A 80 -24.03 -11.41 21.90
CA ALA A 80 -24.49 -10.03 21.73
C ALA A 80 -25.68 -9.95 20.77
N THR A 81 -26.22 -8.75 20.55
CA THR A 81 -27.29 -8.55 19.57
C THR A 81 -26.81 -8.90 18.15
N PRO A 82 -27.71 -9.29 17.21
CA PRO A 82 -27.33 -9.57 15.83
C PRO A 82 -26.56 -8.42 15.16
N ALA A 83 -26.92 -7.17 15.49
CA ALA A 83 -26.22 -5.98 15.01
C ALA A 83 -24.77 -5.91 15.52
N GLU A 84 -24.55 -6.11 16.82
CA GLU A 84 -23.20 -6.11 17.41
C GLU A 84 -22.34 -7.27 16.86
N GLN A 85 -22.92 -8.45 16.64
CA GLN A 85 -22.22 -9.59 16.00
C GLN A 85 -21.75 -9.24 14.58
N GLN A 86 -22.62 -8.61 13.80
CA GLN A 86 -22.29 -8.16 12.44
C GLN A 86 -21.18 -7.08 12.46
N TRP A 87 -21.31 -6.08 13.33
CA TRP A 87 -20.32 -5.00 13.45
C TRP A 87 -18.95 -5.52 13.89
N SER A 88 -18.92 -6.48 14.81
CA SER A 88 -17.69 -7.11 15.29
C SER A 88 -16.98 -7.87 14.15
N THR A 89 -17.73 -8.64 13.37
CA THR A 89 -17.21 -9.35 12.19
C THR A 89 -16.64 -8.37 11.16
N GLN A 90 -17.40 -7.33 10.80
CA GLN A 90 -16.99 -6.33 9.81
C GLN A 90 -15.74 -5.55 10.27
N LYS A 91 -15.73 -5.07 11.52
CA LYS A 91 -14.56 -4.35 12.06
C LYS A 91 -13.34 -5.26 12.25
N SER A 92 -13.52 -6.55 12.53
CA SER A 92 -12.40 -7.50 12.62
C SER A 92 -11.76 -7.74 11.25
N SER A 93 -12.55 -7.86 10.19
CA SER A 93 -12.02 -7.93 8.82
C SER A 93 -11.25 -6.65 8.48
N LEU A 94 -11.88 -5.50 8.71
CA LEU A 94 -11.28 -4.19 8.42
C LEU A 94 -9.98 -3.96 9.19
N LEU A 95 -9.92 -4.39 10.45
CA LEU A 95 -8.70 -4.34 11.27
C LEU A 95 -7.55 -5.13 10.63
N ASN A 96 -7.83 -6.34 10.13
CA ASN A 96 -6.82 -7.18 9.51
C ASN A 96 -6.31 -6.57 8.21
N ASP A 97 -7.20 -6.03 7.37
CA ASP A 97 -6.85 -5.40 6.11
C ASP A 97 -6.05 -4.13 6.35
N ALA A 98 -6.53 -3.25 7.24
CA ALA A 98 -5.81 -2.04 7.65
C ALA A 98 -4.41 -2.36 8.20
N TYR A 99 -4.28 -3.37 9.05
CA TYR A 99 -2.99 -3.77 9.60
C TYR A 99 -2.02 -4.28 8.53
N ARG A 100 -2.48 -5.16 7.64
CA ARG A 100 -1.66 -5.70 6.55
C ARG A 100 -1.19 -4.59 5.63
N THR A 101 -2.08 -3.69 5.23
CA THR A 101 -1.77 -2.56 4.34
C THR A 101 -0.80 -1.59 4.99
N LEU A 102 -1.05 -1.15 6.23
CA LEU A 102 -0.19 -0.15 6.87
C LEU A 102 1.19 -0.71 7.28
N ARG A 103 1.29 -2.01 7.57
CA ARG A 103 2.56 -2.67 7.93
C ARG A 103 3.50 -2.78 6.72
N ASP A 104 2.98 -3.04 5.53
CA ASP A 104 3.79 -3.13 4.31
C ASP A 104 4.16 -1.73 3.78
N PRO A 105 5.45 -1.43 3.53
CA PRO A 105 5.88 -0.12 3.07
C PRO A 105 5.28 0.28 1.73
N ILE A 106 5.18 -0.67 0.79
CA ILE A 106 4.67 -0.40 -0.55
C ILE A 106 3.16 -0.21 -0.48
N ALA A 107 2.43 -1.18 0.07
CA ALA A 107 0.97 -1.14 0.17
C ALA A 107 0.46 0.08 0.95
N ARG A 108 1.16 0.49 2.02
CA ARG A 108 0.85 1.73 2.75
C ARG A 108 0.98 2.97 1.87
N THR A 109 2.02 3.05 1.05
CA THR A 109 2.23 4.17 0.15
C THR A 109 1.17 4.18 -0.95
N GLU A 110 0.89 3.02 -1.55
CA GLU A 110 -0.17 2.86 -2.55
C GLU A 110 -1.53 3.28 -1.99
N TYR A 111 -1.85 2.84 -0.77
CA TYR A 111 -3.08 3.19 -0.09
C TYR A 111 -3.18 4.69 0.19
N LEU A 112 -2.09 5.33 0.63
CA LEU A 112 -2.07 6.78 0.77
C LEU A 112 -2.34 7.48 -0.57
N LEU A 113 -1.70 7.04 -1.65
CA LEU A 113 -1.88 7.63 -2.97
C LEU A 113 -3.33 7.48 -3.47
N GLU A 114 -3.98 6.34 -3.15
CA GLU A 114 -5.41 6.15 -3.41
C GLU A 114 -6.28 7.17 -2.66
N LEU A 115 -5.97 7.46 -1.39
CA LEU A 115 -6.64 8.52 -0.62
C LEU A 115 -6.40 9.92 -1.18
N GLU A 116 -5.28 10.14 -1.88
CA GLU A 116 -4.97 11.37 -2.63
C GLU A 116 -5.58 11.38 -4.04
N GLY A 117 -6.42 10.40 -4.38
CA GLY A 117 -7.13 10.31 -5.65
C GLY A 117 -6.30 9.76 -6.80
N VAL A 118 -5.11 9.21 -6.54
CA VAL A 118 -4.25 8.62 -7.56
C VAL A 118 -4.51 7.13 -7.68
N LYS A 119 -4.71 6.67 -8.92
CA LYS A 119 -4.76 5.24 -9.26
C LYS A 119 -3.46 4.83 -9.91
N LEU A 120 -2.68 3.99 -9.23
CA LEU A 120 -1.45 3.44 -9.80
C LEU A 120 -1.77 2.47 -10.94
N GLU A 121 -0.93 2.46 -11.97
CA GLU A 121 -1.14 1.68 -13.20
C GLU A 121 -1.26 0.18 -12.93
N GLU A 122 -0.62 -0.30 -11.85
CA GLU A 122 -0.59 -1.71 -11.45
C GLU A 122 -1.90 -2.21 -10.81
N GLN A 123 -2.73 -1.32 -10.25
CA GLN A 123 -3.99 -1.73 -9.58
C GLN A 123 -5.07 -2.25 -10.53
N SER A 124 -4.82 -2.21 -11.83
CA SER A 124 -5.82 -2.62 -12.81
C SER A 124 -5.33 -3.87 -13.53
N ARG A 125 -5.28 -5.01 -12.81
CA ARG A 125 -5.48 -6.34 -13.44
C ARG A 125 -6.67 -6.27 -14.38
N ALA A 126 -7.75 -5.60 -13.96
CA ALA A 126 -8.87 -5.24 -14.80
C ALA A 126 -8.50 -4.43 -16.06
N ALA A 127 -7.64 -3.41 -16.01
CA ALA A 127 -7.21 -2.71 -17.22
C ALA A 127 -6.17 -3.49 -18.03
N THR A 128 -5.43 -4.41 -17.42
CA THR A 128 -4.55 -5.37 -18.12
C THR A 128 -5.40 -6.38 -18.88
N ASP A 129 -6.46 -6.89 -18.26
CA ASP A 129 -7.40 -7.85 -18.81
C ASP A 129 -8.34 -7.18 -19.83
N GLU A 130 -8.79 -5.95 -19.59
CA GLU A 130 -9.57 -5.13 -20.53
C GLU A 130 -8.73 -4.69 -21.73
N ALA A 131 -7.47 -4.27 -21.55
CA ALA A 131 -6.59 -3.93 -22.67
C ALA A 131 -6.27 -5.16 -23.52
N ARG A 132 -6.03 -6.31 -22.88
CA ARG A 132 -5.84 -7.61 -23.55
C ARG A 132 -7.11 -8.07 -24.26
N ALA A 133 -8.30 -7.86 -23.69
CA ALA A 133 -9.59 -8.13 -24.33
C ALA A 133 -9.88 -7.19 -25.52
N GLN A 134 -9.34 -5.98 -25.51
CA GLN A 134 -9.46 -4.99 -26.58
C GLN A 134 -8.35 -5.07 -27.63
N GLY A 135 -7.43 -6.05 -27.55
CA GLY A 135 -6.34 -6.22 -28.51
C GLY A 135 -5.31 -5.09 -28.51
N LYS A 136 -5.29 -4.25 -27.47
CA LYS A 136 -4.27 -3.23 -27.27
C LYS A 136 -3.20 -3.80 -26.35
N GLU A 137 -2.01 -4.06 -26.88
CA GLU A 137 -0.85 -4.29 -26.02
C GLU A 137 -0.71 -3.08 -25.09
N LYS A 138 -0.69 -3.33 -23.78
CA LYS A 138 -0.33 -2.29 -22.81
C LYS A 138 1.07 -1.82 -23.19
N GLN A 139 1.18 -0.62 -23.76
CA GLN A 139 2.44 0.11 -23.77
C GLN A 139 2.70 0.51 -22.33
N GLN A 140 3.25 -0.42 -21.55
CA GLN A 140 3.87 -0.07 -20.30
C GLN A 140 5.06 0.81 -20.69
N VAL A 141 4.97 2.10 -20.38
CA VAL A 141 6.00 3.07 -20.76
C VAL A 141 7.26 2.67 -20.04
N VAL A 142 8.23 2.15 -20.79
CA VAL A 142 9.55 1.80 -20.25
C VAL A 142 10.17 3.10 -19.75
N PRO A 143 10.59 3.17 -18.47
CA PRO A 143 11.28 4.35 -17.97
C PRO A 143 12.49 4.66 -18.87
N PRO A 144 12.67 5.92 -19.33
CA PRO A 144 13.70 6.25 -20.32
C PRO A 144 15.12 5.85 -19.90
N ASP A 145 15.39 5.86 -18.60
CA ASP A 145 16.64 5.44 -17.97
C ASP A 145 16.90 3.93 -18.06
N LEU A 146 15.88 3.11 -18.32
CA LEU A 146 15.96 1.65 -18.36
C LEU A 146 15.91 1.07 -19.78
N LEU A 147 15.75 1.91 -20.81
CA LEU A 147 15.48 1.46 -22.17
C LEU A 147 16.55 0.49 -22.69
N GLU A 148 17.82 0.80 -22.47
CA GLU A 148 18.94 0.00 -22.93
C GLU A 148 19.01 -1.35 -22.19
N GLU A 149 18.95 -1.32 -20.87
CA GLU A 149 19.02 -2.51 -20.00
C GLU A 149 17.86 -3.47 -20.26
N VAL A 150 16.66 -2.93 -20.49
CA VAL A 150 15.46 -3.70 -20.83
C VAL A 150 15.56 -4.30 -22.22
N PHE A 151 16.10 -3.56 -23.19
CA PHE A 151 16.29 -4.06 -24.55
C PHE A 151 17.25 -5.26 -24.55
N GLU A 152 18.40 -5.12 -23.87
CA GLU A 152 19.36 -6.21 -23.70
C GLU A 152 18.73 -7.41 -22.98
N LEU A 153 18.02 -7.17 -21.88
CA LEU A 153 17.33 -8.22 -21.15
C LEU A 153 16.33 -8.97 -22.04
N ASN A 154 15.51 -8.26 -22.80
CA ASN A 154 14.49 -8.88 -23.65
C ASN A 154 15.12 -9.74 -24.75
N MET A 155 16.26 -9.32 -25.31
CA MET A 155 17.02 -10.12 -26.27
C MET A 155 17.50 -11.43 -25.63
N GLN A 156 18.10 -11.36 -24.44
CA GLN A 156 18.56 -12.54 -23.69
C GLN A 156 17.42 -13.47 -23.29
N LEU A 157 16.27 -12.91 -22.87
CA LEU A 157 15.08 -13.69 -22.54
C LEU A 157 14.54 -14.45 -23.76
N GLU A 158 14.52 -13.82 -24.93
CA GLU A 158 14.04 -14.47 -26.15
C GLU A 158 15.02 -15.55 -26.63
N GLU A 159 16.32 -15.27 -26.60
CA GLU A 159 17.36 -16.26 -26.88
C GLU A 159 17.23 -17.48 -25.97
N MET A 160 17.05 -17.28 -24.66
CA MET A 160 16.85 -18.37 -23.71
C MET A 160 15.56 -19.16 -23.99
N ARG A 161 14.47 -18.49 -24.33
CA ARG A 161 13.20 -19.16 -24.70
C ARG A 161 13.36 -20.00 -25.97
N MET A 162 14.09 -19.50 -26.97
CA MET A 162 14.31 -20.20 -28.22
C MET A 162 15.23 -21.41 -28.05
N GLY A 163 16.33 -21.26 -27.31
CA GLY A 163 17.21 -22.38 -26.95
C GLY A 163 16.40 -23.50 -26.29
N LYS A 164 15.57 -23.17 -25.29
CA LYS A 164 14.72 -24.16 -24.62
C LYS A 164 13.77 -24.89 -25.54
N LYS A 165 13.12 -24.19 -26.49
CA LYS A 165 12.24 -24.82 -27.49
C LYS A 165 12.99 -25.82 -28.37
N MET A 166 14.29 -25.60 -28.59
CA MET A 166 15.17 -26.48 -29.35
C MET A 166 15.85 -27.56 -28.50
N GLY A 167 15.61 -27.58 -27.18
CA GLY A 167 16.24 -28.52 -26.24
C GLY A 167 17.68 -28.18 -25.88
N GLU A 168 18.13 -26.97 -26.19
CA GLU A 168 19.48 -26.47 -25.90
C GLU A 168 19.41 -25.39 -24.81
N ARG A 169 20.36 -25.41 -23.86
CA ARG A 169 20.46 -24.37 -22.84
C ARG A 169 21.80 -23.68 -22.98
N ASP A 170 21.78 -22.42 -23.35
CA ASP A 170 22.97 -21.58 -23.33
C ASP A 170 23.29 -21.18 -21.87
N GLU A 171 24.38 -21.72 -21.34
CA GLU A 171 24.82 -21.42 -19.97
C GLU A 171 25.33 -19.98 -19.81
N GLN A 172 25.83 -19.36 -20.88
CA GLN A 172 26.28 -17.98 -20.85
C GLN A 172 25.07 -17.04 -20.76
N VAL A 173 24.05 -17.26 -21.59
CA VAL A 173 22.78 -16.50 -21.52
C VAL A 173 22.12 -16.64 -20.15
N ALA A 174 22.15 -17.84 -19.55
CA ALA A 174 21.64 -18.04 -18.20
C ALA A 174 22.38 -17.20 -17.14
N LYS A 175 23.71 -17.11 -17.21
CA LYS A 175 24.52 -16.28 -16.30
C LYS A 175 24.29 -14.79 -16.51
N ASP A 176 24.09 -14.37 -17.76
CA ASP A 176 23.81 -12.97 -18.09
C ASP A 176 22.44 -12.56 -17.55
N LEU A 177 21.42 -13.43 -17.67
CA LEU A 177 20.10 -13.25 -17.06
C LEU A 177 20.16 -13.19 -15.52
N GLU A 178 20.96 -14.06 -14.88
CA GLU A 178 21.19 -14.00 -13.43
C GLU A 178 21.85 -12.68 -13.01
N SER A 179 22.82 -12.20 -13.79
CA SER A 179 23.49 -10.93 -13.55
C SER A 179 22.54 -9.74 -13.74
N ALA A 180 21.70 -9.76 -14.77
CA ALA A 180 20.66 -8.75 -15.00
C ALA A 180 19.63 -8.74 -13.87
N LYS A 181 19.18 -9.91 -13.41
CA LYS A 181 18.32 -10.04 -12.23
C LYS A 181 18.95 -9.37 -11.01
N GLY A 182 20.23 -9.63 -10.73
CA GLY A 182 20.94 -9.01 -9.61
C GLY A 182 20.88 -7.47 -9.67
N ARG A 183 21.15 -6.88 -10.85
CA ARG A 183 21.04 -5.42 -11.06
C ARG A 183 19.63 -4.89 -10.78
N PHE A 184 18.60 -5.57 -11.29
CA PHE A 184 17.22 -5.16 -11.05
C PHE A 184 16.80 -5.32 -9.58
N GLU A 185 17.29 -6.34 -8.86
CA GLU A 185 17.07 -6.49 -7.42
C GLU A 185 17.74 -5.36 -6.62
N GLU A 186 18.94 -4.93 -7.01
CA GLU A 186 19.61 -3.75 -6.44
C GLU A 186 18.80 -2.46 -6.70
N MET A 187 18.23 -2.31 -7.90
CA MET A 187 17.34 -1.19 -8.22
C MET A 187 16.06 -1.18 -7.37
N LEU A 188 15.47 -2.35 -7.11
CA LEU A 188 14.32 -2.48 -6.20
C LEU A 188 14.72 -2.09 -4.76
N SER A 189 15.91 -2.49 -4.31
CA SER A 189 16.42 -2.13 -3.00
C SER A 189 16.61 -0.62 -2.87
N SER A 190 17.31 0.01 -3.81
CA SER A 190 17.53 1.46 -3.84
C SER A 190 16.22 2.26 -3.95
N SER A 191 15.23 1.75 -4.67
CA SER A 191 13.89 2.35 -4.72
C SER A 191 13.21 2.36 -3.34
N ASN A 192 13.45 1.37 -2.48
CA ASN A 192 12.93 1.38 -1.11
C ASN A 192 13.58 2.49 -0.26
N ASP A 193 14.87 2.74 -0.46
CA ASP A 193 15.58 3.81 0.25
C ASP A 193 15.14 5.19 -0.24
N GLU A 194 14.92 5.36 -1.54
CA GLU A 194 14.34 6.57 -2.11
C GLU A 194 12.92 6.82 -1.60
N LEU A 195 12.11 5.77 -1.51
CA LEU A 195 10.75 5.85 -0.97
C LEU A 195 10.74 6.36 0.47
N ARG A 196 11.69 5.92 1.31
CA ARG A 196 11.85 6.44 2.68
C ARG A 196 12.21 7.92 2.73
N LYS A 197 12.97 8.43 1.75
CA LYS A 197 13.26 9.87 1.66
C LYS A 197 11.99 10.65 1.32
N LEU A 198 11.21 10.15 0.36
CA LEU A 198 9.91 10.75 -0.01
C LEU A 198 8.92 10.73 1.15
N TRP A 199 8.94 9.70 2.00
CA TRP A 199 8.13 9.68 3.22
C TRP A 199 8.48 10.80 4.19
N ASN A 200 9.76 11.10 4.36
CA ASN A 200 10.18 12.22 5.19
C ASN A 200 9.73 13.57 4.62
N GLU A 201 9.83 13.75 3.29
CA GLU A 201 9.30 14.94 2.62
C GLU A 201 7.78 15.05 2.81
N TRP A 202 7.05 13.95 2.62
CA TRP A 202 5.60 13.89 2.80
C TRP A 202 5.19 14.27 4.22
N ASP A 203 5.79 13.63 5.23
CA ASP A 203 5.43 13.84 6.62
C ASP A 203 5.77 15.26 7.10
N GLN A 204 6.82 15.88 6.56
CA GLN A 204 7.13 17.29 6.81
C GLN A 204 6.06 18.21 6.23
N VAL A 205 5.60 17.95 5.00
CA VAL A 205 4.53 18.72 4.36
C VAL A 205 3.22 18.59 5.13
N ILE A 206 2.84 17.38 5.54
CA ILE A 206 1.67 17.15 6.39
C ILE A 206 1.81 17.84 7.75
N ALA A 207 3.01 17.82 8.35
CA ALA A 207 3.25 18.50 9.63
C ALA A 207 3.15 20.03 9.53
N SER A 208 3.36 20.64 8.34
CA SER A 208 3.15 22.08 8.13
C SER A 208 1.68 22.49 7.97
N GLY A 209 0.74 21.53 7.97
CA GLY A 209 -0.68 21.81 7.75
C GLY A 209 -1.03 22.09 6.29
N ALA A 210 -0.22 21.58 5.35
CA ALA A 210 -0.47 21.73 3.92
C ALA A 210 -1.78 21.05 3.51
N ASP A 211 -2.63 21.78 2.80
CA ASP A 211 -3.87 21.24 2.25
C ASP A 211 -3.58 20.32 1.04
N ALA A 212 -4.63 19.84 0.38
CA ALA A 212 -4.51 18.91 -0.74
C ALA A 212 -3.96 19.57 -2.02
N GLU A 213 -4.07 20.90 -2.14
CA GLU A 213 -3.67 21.68 -3.33
C GLU A 213 -2.26 22.26 -3.18
N ASP A 214 -1.66 22.17 -1.99
CA ASP A 214 -0.30 22.63 -1.74
C ASP A 214 0.70 22.04 -2.77
N PRO A 215 1.43 22.91 -3.50
CA PRO A 215 2.35 22.47 -4.55
C PRO A 215 3.43 21.49 -4.08
N LYS A 216 3.88 21.58 -2.81
CA LYS A 216 4.86 20.65 -2.25
C LYS A 216 4.24 19.29 -2.00
N ARG A 217 2.99 19.24 -1.53
CA ARG A 217 2.26 17.97 -1.34
C ARG A 217 2.06 17.26 -2.66
N VAL A 218 1.59 18.00 -3.67
CA VAL A 218 1.41 17.52 -5.04
C VAL A 218 2.74 17.02 -5.61
N ALA A 219 3.83 17.78 -5.46
CA ALA A 219 5.14 17.38 -5.96
C ALA A 219 5.66 16.08 -5.30
N VAL A 220 5.55 15.95 -3.98
CA VAL A 220 6.00 14.72 -3.28
C VAL A 220 5.12 13.53 -3.66
N ARG A 221 3.80 13.72 -3.79
CA ARG A 221 2.86 12.71 -4.30
C ARG A 221 3.29 12.21 -5.68
N ASP A 222 3.54 13.11 -6.62
CA ASP A 222 3.88 12.75 -8.00
C ASP A 222 5.24 12.04 -8.09
N LYS A 223 6.22 12.41 -7.24
CA LYS A 223 7.48 11.66 -7.09
C LYS A 223 7.23 10.23 -6.60
N MET A 224 6.36 10.03 -5.61
CA MET A 224 6.04 8.69 -5.10
C MET A 224 5.36 7.83 -6.18
N VAL A 225 4.46 8.43 -6.98
CA VAL A 225 3.81 7.75 -8.11
C VAL A 225 4.83 7.28 -9.13
N ALA A 226 5.73 8.19 -9.56
CA ALA A 226 6.78 7.85 -10.53
C ALA A 226 7.69 6.72 -10.01
N LEU A 227 8.09 6.79 -8.73
CA LEU A 227 8.92 5.78 -8.10
C LEU A 227 8.23 4.41 -8.03
N LEU A 228 6.95 4.36 -7.64
CA LEU A 228 6.21 3.10 -7.53
C LEU A 228 5.92 2.48 -8.90
N ASN A 229 5.61 3.28 -9.92
CA ASN A 229 5.46 2.78 -11.30
C ASN A 229 6.78 2.19 -11.82
N ARG A 230 7.91 2.88 -11.63
CA ARG A 230 9.24 2.37 -11.97
C ARG A 230 9.55 1.06 -11.23
N ARG A 231 9.26 1.01 -9.92
CA ARG A 231 9.45 -0.18 -9.10
C ARG A 231 8.59 -1.36 -9.57
N SER A 232 7.33 -1.12 -9.89
CA SER A 232 6.42 -2.13 -10.47
C SER A 232 7.00 -2.72 -11.75
N TYR A 233 7.48 -1.85 -12.65
CA TYR A 233 8.12 -2.26 -13.91
C TYR A 233 9.31 -3.20 -13.66
N VAL A 234 10.27 -2.76 -12.85
CA VAL A 234 11.47 -3.55 -12.50
C VAL A 234 11.11 -4.88 -11.82
N ARG A 235 10.11 -4.88 -10.93
CA ARG A 235 9.65 -6.11 -10.27
C ARG A 235 9.09 -7.13 -11.28
N ASN A 236 8.38 -6.67 -12.31
CA ASN A 236 7.87 -7.55 -13.36
C ASN A 236 9.02 -8.13 -14.20
N LEU A 237 10.06 -7.35 -14.53
CA LEU A 237 11.26 -7.88 -15.20
C LEU A 237 11.93 -8.98 -14.37
N VAL A 238 12.11 -8.78 -13.06
CA VAL A 238 12.69 -9.79 -12.16
C VAL A 238 11.84 -11.06 -12.15
N ARG A 239 10.50 -10.93 -12.14
CA ARG A 239 9.60 -12.08 -12.22
C ARG A 239 9.79 -12.83 -13.54
N ASP A 240 9.80 -12.12 -14.66
CA ASP A 240 9.91 -12.71 -15.99
C ASP A 240 11.25 -13.44 -16.18
N VAL A 241 12.35 -12.91 -15.62
CA VAL A 241 13.64 -13.60 -15.55
C VAL A 241 13.56 -14.88 -14.73
N ASN A 242 12.95 -14.84 -13.53
CA ASN A 242 12.80 -16.04 -12.70
C ASN A 242 11.98 -17.12 -13.40
N GLU A 243 10.89 -16.77 -14.08
CA GLU A 243 10.07 -17.71 -14.84
C GLU A 243 10.87 -18.40 -15.96
N VAL A 244 11.69 -17.62 -16.68
CA VAL A 244 12.57 -18.14 -17.74
C VAL A 244 13.77 -18.91 -17.18
N LEU A 245 14.23 -18.70 -15.95
CA LEU A 245 15.32 -19.49 -15.37
C LEU A 245 14.84 -20.79 -14.69
N GLN A 246 13.62 -20.82 -14.15
CA GLN A 246 13.06 -21.96 -13.40
C GLN A 246 12.40 -23.05 -14.26
N THR A 247 12.03 -22.74 -15.50
CA THR A 247 11.49 -23.70 -16.49
C THR A 247 12.57 -24.54 -17.16
#